data_AF-Q2B8V4-F1
#
_entry.id   AF-Q2B8V4-F1
#
_cell.length_a   1.000
_cell.length_b   1.000
_cell.length_c   1.000
_cell.angle_alpha   90.00
_cell.angle_beta   90.00
_cell.angle_gamma   90.00
#
_symmetry.space_group_name_H-M   'P 1'
#
loop_
_entity.id
_entity.type
_entity.pdbx_description
1 polymer ?
#
loop_
_entity_poly.entity_id
_entity_poly.type
_entity_poly.pdbx_seq_one_letter_code
_entity_poly.pdbx_strand_id
1 'polypeptide(L)' 'MDFSYSGRVKDLQDKLTEFMERHVYPAEYLYEKQLNEQDSRWSGVPQIMEELKEKAKAEGLWNLFLPDSE' A
#
# COMPACT_ATOMS: atom_id res chain seq x y z
N MET A 1 18.60 4.07 -27.35
CA MET A 1 18.18 4.53 -26.01
C MET A 1 17.43 3.36 -25.40
N ASP A 2 17.90 2.83 -24.27
CA ASP A 2 17.23 1.74 -23.57
C ASP A 2 16.31 2.34 -22.51
N PHE A 3 15.01 2.02 -22.60
CA PHE A 3 13.97 2.51 -21.70
C PHE A 3 13.50 1.42 -20.73
N SER A 4 14.21 0.29 -20.68
CA SER A 4 13.86 -0.81 -19.78
C SER A 4 14.12 -0.45 -18.32
N TYR A 5 13.25 -0.94 -17.45
CA TYR A 5 13.42 -0.81 -16.01
C TYR A 5 14.62 -1.63 -15.52
N SER A 6 15.34 -1.12 -14.52
CA SER A 6 16.39 -1.86 -13.84
C SER A 6 15.82 -3.09 -13.13
N GLY A 7 16.67 -4.09 -12.85
CA GLY A 7 16.26 -5.29 -12.10
C GLY A 7 15.58 -4.95 -10.77
N ARG A 8 16.17 -4.02 -10.00
CA ARG A 8 15.59 -3.52 -8.74
C ARG A 8 14.17 -2.98 -8.91
N VAL A 9 13.89 -2.25 -9.99
CA VAL A 9 12.54 -1.68 -10.23
C VAL A 9 11.54 -2.78 -10.59
N LYS A 10 11.96 -3.77 -11.40
CA LYS A 10 11.09 -4.92 -11.73
C LYS A 10 10.74 -5.72 -10.48
N ASP A 11 11.72 -6.02 -9.63
CA ASP A 11 11.49 -6.74 -8.38
C ASP A 11 10.53 -5.98 -7.45
N LEU A 12 10.64 -4.65 -7.40
CA LEU A 12 9.71 -3.80 -6.62
C LEU A 12 8.31 -3.78 -7.23
N GLN A 13 8.18 -3.75 -8.56
CA GLN A 13 6.89 -3.81 -9.25
C GLN A 13 6.18 -5.14 -8.96
N ASP A 14 6.91 -6.26 -9.00
CA ASP A 14 6.35 -7.58 -8.73
C ASP A 14 5.84 -7.67 -7.28
N LYS A 15 6.68 -7.26 -6.30
CA LYS A 15 6.29 -7.23 -4.88
C LYS A 15 5.08 -6.33 -4.62
N LEU A 16 5.06 -5.14 -5.23
CA LEU A 16 3.94 -4.20 -5.10
C LEU A 16 2.66 -4.80 -5.68
N THR A 17 2.73 -5.43 -6.85
CA THR A 17 1.57 -6.03 -7.51
C THR A 17 0.98 -7.16 -6.65
N GLU A 18 1.84 -8.04 -6.14
CA GLU A 18 1.45 -9.13 -5.24
C GLU A 18 0.81 -8.61 -3.94
N PHE A 19 1.36 -7.54 -3.36
CA PHE A 19 0.79 -6.89 -2.17
C PHE A 19 -0.60 -6.29 -2.46
N MET A 20 -0.75 -5.62 -3.60
CA MET A 20 -2.04 -5.04 -4.01
C MET A 20 -3.11 -6.12 -4.16
N GLU A 21 -2.80 -7.22 -4.85
CA GLU A 21 -3.72 -8.34 -5.07
C GLU A 21 -4.09 -9.07 -3.78
N ARG A 22 -3.14 -9.30 -2.89
CA ARG A 22 -3.36 -10.08 -1.66
C ARG A 22 -3.97 -9.29 -0.52
N HIS A 23 -3.67 -8.00 -0.44
CA HIS A 23 -3.97 -7.21 0.75
C HIS A 23 -4.84 -6.00 0.46
N VAL A 24 -4.56 -5.24 -0.61
CA VAL A 24 -5.26 -3.97 -0.85
C VAL A 24 -6.63 -4.19 -1.48
N TYR A 25 -6.71 -4.85 -2.64
CA TYR A 25 -7.99 -5.03 -3.35
C TYR A 25 -9.04 -5.79 -2.52
N PRO A 26 -8.71 -6.88 -1.80
CA PRO A 26 -9.67 -7.54 -0.94
C PRO A 26 -10.16 -6.67 0.23
N ALA A 27 -9.34 -5.71 0.67
CA ALA A 27 -9.65 -4.82 1.79
C ALA A 27 -10.48 -3.59 1.38
N GLU A 28 -10.62 -3.27 0.09
CA GLU A 28 -11.37 -2.09 -0.39
C GLU A 28 -12.81 -2.08 0.11
N TYR A 29 -13.50 -3.23 0.05
CA TYR A 29 -14.87 -3.35 0.55
C TYR A 29 -14.97 -3.07 2.05
N LEU A 30 -14.02 -3.60 2.83
CA LEU A 30 -13.99 -3.38 4.28
C LEU A 30 -13.66 -1.93 4.62
N TYR A 31 -12.74 -1.31 3.88
CA TYR A 31 -12.40 0.09 4.02
C TYR A 31 -13.61 0.99 3.75
N GLU A 32 -14.34 0.75 2.66
CA GLU A 32 -15.55 1.50 2.32
C GLU A 32 -16.63 1.34 3.40
N LYS A 33 -16.85 0.11 3.87
CA LYS A 33 -17.79 -0.16 4.96
C LYS A 33 -17.42 0.61 6.23
N GLN A 34 -16.17 0.47 6.69
CA GLN A 34 -15.68 1.16 7.89
C GLN A 34 -15.69 2.69 7.75
N LEU A 35 -15.50 3.21 6.54
CA LEU A 35 -15.55 4.65 6.27
C LEU A 35 -16.99 5.18 6.33
N ASN A 36 -17.96 4.41 5.81
CA ASN A 36 -19.38 4.79 5.80
C ASN A 36 -20.09 4.59 7.15
N GLU A 37 -19.53 3.77 8.04
CA GLU A 37 -20.02 3.59 9.41
C GLU A 37 -19.64 4.76 10.35
N GLN A 38 -18.75 5.65 9.93
CA GLN A 38 -18.36 6.82 10.72
C GLN A 38 -19.36 7.97 10.59
N ASP A 39 -19.42 8.83 11.62
CA ASP A 39 -20.25 10.04 11.63
C ASP A 39 -19.94 10.99 10.45
N SER A 40 -18.69 11.00 10.00
CA SER A 40 -18.21 11.73 8.83
C SER A 40 -17.00 11.00 8.24
N ARG A 41 -16.79 11.13 6.93
CA ARG A 41 -15.61 10.60 6.24
C ARG A 41 -14.27 11.16 6.76
N TRP A 42 -14.32 12.22 7.57
CA TRP A 42 -13.17 12.88 8.18
C TRP A 42 -13.03 12.60 9.68
N SER A 43 -13.91 11.79 10.27
CA SER A 43 -13.91 11.52 11.71
C SER A 43 -12.72 10.67 12.15
N GLY A 44 -12.20 9.80 11.27
CA GLY A 44 -11.04 8.98 11.58
C GLY A 44 -10.56 8.14 10.40
N VAL A 45 -9.36 7.59 10.56
CA VAL A 45 -8.80 6.63 9.60
C VAL A 45 -9.42 5.25 9.90
N PRO A 46 -10.00 4.55 8.92
CA PRO A 46 -10.50 3.19 9.09
C PRO A 46 -9.42 2.24 9.63
N GLN A 47 -9.79 1.35 10.55
CA GLN A 47 -8.85 0.42 11.21
C GLN A 47 -8.08 -0.43 10.20
N ILE A 48 -8.73 -0.87 9.11
CA ILE A 48 -8.09 -1.68 8.07
C ILE A 48 -6.88 -0.97 7.44
N MET A 49 -6.88 0.37 7.42
CA MET A 49 -5.77 1.14 6.89
C MET A 49 -4.50 0.99 7.74
N GLU A 50 -4.63 0.96 9.08
CA GLU A 50 -3.47 0.77 9.96
C GLU A 50 -2.91 -0.65 9.81
N GLU A 51 -3.76 -1.66 9.68
CA GLU A 51 -3.33 -3.04 9.42
C GLU A 51 -2.58 -3.18 8.09
N LEU A 52 -3.05 -2.51 7.04
CA LEU A 52 -2.38 -2.51 5.73
C LEU A 52 -1.02 -1.77 5.78
N LYS A 53 -0.92 -0.66 6.52
CA LYS A 53 0.35 0.06 6.69
C LYS A 53 1.40 -0.80 7.38
N GLU A 54 1.03 -1.52 8.44
CA GLU A 54 1.96 -2.40 9.16
C GLU A 54 2.44 -3.56 8.27
N LYS A 55 1.55 -4.15 7.45
CA LYS A 55 1.96 -5.16 6.46
C LYS A 55 2.90 -4.59 5.40
N ALA A 56 2.59 -3.41 4.86
CA ALA A 56 3.45 -2.74 3.87
C ALA A 56 4.86 -2.46 4.43
N LYS A 57 4.96 -2.03 5.70
CA LYS A 57 6.25 -1.87 6.40
C LYS A 57 7.00 -3.19 6.55
N ALA A 58 6.31 -4.25 6.97
CA ALA A 58 6.91 -5.58 7.14
C ALA A 58 7.47 -6.15 5.82
N GLU A 59 6.82 -5.85 4.69
CA GLU A 59 7.26 -6.29 3.35
C GLU A 59 8.27 -5.33 2.69
N GLY A 60 8.66 -4.25 3.36
CA GLY A 60 9.61 -3.27 2.82
C GLY A 60 9.02 -2.39 1.71
N LEU A 61 7.69 -2.34 1.59
CA LEU A 61 6.95 -1.49 0.64
C LEU A 61 6.58 -0.14 1.26
N TRP A 62 7.37 0.33 2.22
CA TRP A 62 7.14 1.58 2.94
C TRP A 62 8.14 2.65 2.52
N ASN A 63 7.68 3.90 2.45
CA ASN A 63 8.53 5.05 2.11
C ASN A 63 9.28 4.92 0.77
N LEU A 64 8.74 4.20 -0.22
CA LEU A 64 9.39 4.01 -1.53
C LEU A 64 9.64 5.31 -2.33
N PHE A 65 9.01 6.41 -1.92
CA PHE A 65 9.20 7.74 -2.51
C PHE A 65 10.35 8.54 -1.88
N LEU A 66 10.85 8.10 -0.72
CA LEU A 66 12.01 8.73 -0.09
C LEU A 66 13.28 8.19 -0.76
N PRO A 67 14.16 9.07 -1.27
CA PRO A 67 15.47 8.64 -1.71
C PRO A 67 16.27 8.09 -0.51
N ASP A 68 17.21 7.18 -0.78
CA ASP A 68 18.15 6.72 0.24
C ASP A 68 18.85 7.97 0.81
N SER A 69 18.72 8.21 2.11
CA SER A 69 19.36 9.34 2.79
C SER A 69 20.87 9.14 2.78
N GLU A 70 21.59 10.10 2.20
CA GLU A 70 23.07 10.18 2.19
C GLU A 70 23.69 10.15 3.59
#